data_AF-A0A933ING9-F1
#
_entry.id   AF-A0A933ING9-F1
#
_cell.length_a   1.000
_cell.length_b   1.000
_cell.length_c   1.000
_cell.angle_alpha   90.00
_cell.angle_beta   90.00
_cell.angle_gamma   90.00
#
_symmetry.space_group_name_H-M   'P 1'
#
loop_
_entity.id
_entity.type
_entity.pdbx_description
1 polymer ?
#
loop_
_entity_poly.entity_id
_entity_poly.type
_entity_poly.pdbx_seq_one_letter_code
_entity_poly.pdbx_strand_id
1 'polypeptide(L)'
;MRTMVLGTTSIGGGQPVYVIAEIGINHNGDPDAALRLMQAAAEAGANAVKFQKRNLSDLYRRDVLECTWRFEQHIQYIIPVLRQTELEEETFVGLKQEADHLGLDFLCTPFDAASVRFLESLDLPAHKIASADLTNIPLLDAVARVRKPMIVSTGMATGREVEEAVAVLDAHDIPFALLHCRSVYPVHPREAQLKRMVSLRRFGRPVGYSSHDVGITIPLIAVALGACIIEKHLTLNRNMPGPDHRASLEPHEFRRLVEEIRVAEDAMGEETDHLSQGEILNRELFGKSLVAARFIPRGTPIRKSMVCAKGPARGVPPHRLHQIVGLRATRDYEPDDYFTESDDADHGPRSTENGFESLWGLIARFSDAGEFIRLNPKTLEIRLTENDLETAEISERVFPQHLVVHAPEYMGDQLVDLCAEDEATRGRSVEQVRKAIVLARKWSPRFKGSPKLVVHPGAMSLKEDSVPQRLRENLLRSWEELRSDGVELLMENLPPFPWYFGGQWRGHYFMGPEDIVDFCRRTDSGFCFDLSHASLYCNAGGVDLCEFIEAVREHIRHIHFADARGLDGEGIQIGDGDIDFNAVMPLFSDYRDTWVPEIWLGHLHGGRGFIEALTRLSGYDL
;
A
#
# COMPACT_ATOMS: atom_id res chain seq x y z
N MET A 1 -8.48 14.82 -16.08
CA MET A 1 -8.40 14.05 -17.35
C MET A 1 -9.61 13.12 -17.35
N ARG A 2 -10.33 12.92 -18.47
CA ARG A 2 -11.44 11.95 -18.47
C ARG A 2 -10.88 10.54 -18.23
N THR A 3 -11.58 9.74 -17.43
CA THR A 3 -11.35 8.29 -17.37
C THR A 3 -12.14 7.60 -18.47
N MET A 4 -11.73 6.39 -18.85
CA MET A 4 -12.52 5.50 -19.71
C MET A 4 -12.33 4.05 -19.28
N VAL A 5 -13.19 3.16 -19.74
CA VAL A 5 -13.12 1.73 -19.40
C VAL A 5 -12.67 0.95 -20.62
N LEU A 6 -11.71 0.03 -20.41
CA LEU A 6 -11.26 -0.98 -21.36
C LEU A 6 -11.57 -2.35 -20.75
N GLY A 7 -12.47 -3.12 -21.36
CA GLY A 7 -12.95 -4.36 -20.77
C GLY A 7 -13.63 -4.08 -19.43
N THR A 8 -13.02 -4.54 -18.33
CA THR A 8 -13.44 -4.26 -16.95
C THR A 8 -12.54 -3.24 -16.24
N THR A 9 -11.47 -2.77 -16.89
CA THR A 9 -10.45 -1.92 -16.27
C THR A 9 -10.68 -0.44 -16.56
N SER A 10 -10.70 0.38 -15.51
CA SER A 10 -10.72 1.84 -15.65
C SER A 10 -9.32 2.39 -15.91
N ILE A 11 -9.20 3.28 -16.89
CA ILE A 11 -7.94 3.93 -17.27
C ILE A 11 -8.06 5.46 -17.21
N GLY A 12 -7.02 6.12 -16.73
CA GLY A 12 -6.96 7.58 -16.60
C GLY A 12 -6.11 8.03 -15.43
N GLY A 13 -6.28 9.28 -14.99
CA GLY A 13 -5.57 9.79 -13.82
C GLY A 13 -6.06 9.12 -12.53
N GLY A 14 -5.14 8.77 -11.64
CA GLY A 14 -5.45 8.09 -10.37
C GLY A 14 -5.89 6.63 -10.52
N GLN A 15 -5.65 6.02 -11.69
CA GLN A 15 -5.90 4.60 -11.93
C GLN A 15 -4.57 3.91 -12.23
N PRO A 16 -4.41 2.61 -11.92
CA PRO A 16 -3.23 1.86 -12.29
C PRO A 16 -2.97 1.91 -13.80
N VAL A 17 -1.71 1.97 -14.18
CA VAL A 17 -1.22 2.00 -15.55
C VAL A 17 -1.61 0.69 -16.22
N TYR A 18 -2.31 0.84 -17.34
CA TYR A 18 -2.74 -0.27 -18.18
C TYR A 18 -1.61 -0.70 -19.11
N VAL A 19 -1.10 -1.91 -18.93
CA VAL A 19 0.05 -2.43 -19.68
C VAL A 19 -0.40 -3.36 -20.81
N ILE A 20 0.02 -3.02 -22.03
CA ILE A 20 -0.27 -3.77 -23.26
C ILE A 20 1.01 -4.46 -23.73
N ALA A 21 0.99 -5.79 -23.73
CA ALA A 21 2.00 -6.61 -24.40
C ALA A 21 1.71 -6.64 -25.91
N GLU A 22 2.47 -5.88 -26.69
CA GLU A 22 2.37 -5.91 -28.15
C GLU A 22 3.05 -7.16 -28.70
N ILE A 23 2.25 -8.15 -29.09
CA ILE A 23 2.71 -9.35 -29.77
C ILE A 23 3.02 -9.01 -31.23
N GLY A 24 2.19 -8.16 -31.84
CA GLY A 24 2.40 -7.64 -33.18
C GLY A 24 2.56 -8.75 -34.21
N ILE A 25 3.78 -8.90 -34.74
CA ILE A 25 4.18 -10.00 -35.65
C ILE A 25 5.30 -10.88 -35.09
N ASN A 26 5.67 -10.74 -33.81
CA ASN A 26 6.78 -11.49 -33.19
C ASN A 26 6.50 -13.00 -33.02
N HIS A 27 5.27 -13.43 -33.29
CA HIS A 27 4.92 -14.84 -33.42
C HIS A 27 5.43 -15.46 -34.74
N ASN A 28 5.92 -14.67 -35.69
CA ASN A 28 6.52 -15.14 -36.95
C ASN A 28 5.64 -16.10 -37.77
N GLY A 29 4.31 -15.94 -37.67
CA GLY A 29 3.34 -16.81 -38.35
C GLY A 29 3.09 -18.16 -37.65
N ASP A 30 3.67 -18.38 -36.48
CA ASP A 30 3.50 -19.60 -35.67
C ASP A 30 2.46 -19.37 -34.55
N PRO A 31 1.29 -20.02 -34.58
CA PRO A 31 0.29 -19.95 -33.51
C PRO A 31 0.82 -20.39 -32.15
N ASP A 32 1.71 -21.38 -32.08
CA ASP A 32 2.28 -21.87 -30.82
C ASP A 32 3.24 -20.85 -30.22
N ALA A 33 3.93 -20.07 -31.05
CA ALA A 33 4.71 -18.92 -30.59
C ALA A 33 3.82 -17.80 -30.05
N ALA A 34 2.68 -17.53 -30.70
CA ALA A 34 1.71 -16.55 -30.22
C ALA A 34 1.17 -16.92 -28.82
N LEU A 35 0.78 -18.19 -28.61
CA LEU A 35 0.30 -18.68 -27.32
C LEU A 35 1.36 -18.55 -26.21
N ARG A 36 2.61 -18.91 -26.49
CA ARG A 36 3.72 -18.75 -25.52
C ARG A 36 3.98 -17.29 -25.16
N LEU A 37 3.84 -16.38 -26.12
CA LEU A 37 3.97 -14.94 -25.86
C LEU A 37 2.82 -14.43 -24.98
N MET A 38 1.60 -14.91 -25.18
CA MET A 38 0.45 -14.56 -24.34
C MET A 38 0.60 -15.08 -22.92
N GLN A 39 1.08 -16.32 -22.74
CA GLN A 39 1.39 -16.88 -21.43
C GLN A 39 2.43 -16.03 -20.70
N ALA A 40 3.52 -15.66 -21.38
CA ALA A 40 4.53 -14.77 -20.83
C ALA A 40 3.98 -13.38 -20.43
N ALA A 41 3.03 -12.83 -21.19
CA ALA A 41 2.36 -11.58 -20.85
C ALA A 41 1.46 -11.71 -19.61
N ALA A 42 0.70 -12.82 -19.51
CA ALA A 42 -0.14 -13.12 -18.35
C ALA A 42 0.68 -13.30 -17.07
N GLU A 43 1.75 -14.11 -17.14
CA GLU A 43 2.68 -14.33 -16.02
C GLU A 43 3.36 -13.05 -15.53
N ALA A 44 3.57 -12.10 -16.44
CA ALA A 44 4.12 -10.78 -16.11
C ALA A 44 3.10 -9.83 -15.48
N GLY A 45 1.81 -10.14 -15.48
CA GLY A 45 0.74 -9.25 -15.00
C GLY A 45 0.35 -8.15 -15.99
N ALA A 46 0.49 -8.39 -17.31
CA ALA A 46 -0.05 -7.50 -18.32
C ALA A 46 -1.58 -7.40 -18.23
N ASN A 47 -2.16 -6.27 -18.65
CA ASN A 47 -3.61 -6.13 -18.74
C ASN A 47 -4.15 -6.65 -20.07
N ALA A 48 -3.36 -6.52 -21.15
CA ALA A 48 -3.77 -6.90 -22.48
C ALA A 48 -2.64 -7.48 -23.32
N VAL A 49 -3.02 -8.30 -24.28
CA VAL A 49 -2.18 -8.68 -25.42
C VAL A 49 -2.71 -8.03 -26.68
N LYS A 50 -1.81 -7.58 -27.55
CA LYS A 50 -2.18 -6.91 -28.80
C LYS A 50 -1.59 -7.57 -30.03
N PHE A 51 -2.44 -7.80 -31.02
CA PHE A 51 -2.11 -8.34 -32.33
C PHE A 51 -2.35 -7.32 -33.45
N GLN A 52 -2.02 -7.72 -34.67
CA GLN A 52 -2.18 -6.93 -35.88
C GLN A 52 -2.88 -7.77 -36.95
N LYS A 53 -3.95 -7.25 -37.55
CA LYS A 53 -4.69 -7.92 -38.63
C LYS A 53 -4.68 -7.07 -39.89
N ARG A 54 -4.34 -7.69 -41.03
CA ARG A 54 -4.35 -7.00 -42.32
C ARG A 54 -4.76 -7.91 -43.47
N ASN A 55 -5.44 -7.32 -44.45
CA ASN A 55 -5.59 -7.87 -45.78
C ASN A 55 -4.61 -7.16 -46.72
N LEU A 56 -3.54 -7.84 -47.12
CA LEU A 56 -2.45 -7.21 -47.90
C LEU A 56 -2.92 -6.66 -49.24
N SER A 57 -3.87 -7.31 -49.92
CA SER A 57 -4.41 -6.84 -51.20
C SER A 57 -5.27 -5.58 -51.10
N ASP A 58 -5.90 -5.37 -49.94
CA ASP A 58 -6.66 -4.15 -49.66
C ASP A 58 -5.76 -3.03 -49.12
N LEU A 59 -4.65 -3.40 -48.45
CA LEU A 59 -3.73 -2.45 -47.82
C LEU A 59 -2.69 -1.88 -48.79
N TYR A 60 -2.13 -2.70 -49.68
CA TYR A 60 -1.05 -2.31 -50.59
C TYR A 60 -1.48 -2.35 -52.04
N ARG A 61 -0.93 -1.43 -52.84
CA ARG A 61 -1.11 -1.45 -54.30
C ARG A 61 -0.62 -2.78 -54.88
N ARG A 62 -1.36 -3.30 -55.86
CA ARG A 62 -1.09 -4.61 -56.50
C ARG A 62 0.35 -4.73 -57.03
N ASP A 63 0.89 -3.68 -57.64
CA ASP A 63 2.26 -3.67 -58.18
C ASP A 63 3.34 -3.79 -57.09
N VAL A 64 3.09 -3.25 -55.89
CA VAL A 64 3.96 -3.42 -54.72
C VAL A 64 4.01 -4.89 -54.29
N LEU A 65 2.86 -5.56 -54.28
CA LEU A 65 2.76 -6.96 -53.88
C LEU A 65 3.39 -7.92 -54.91
N GLU A 66 3.22 -7.64 -56.20
CA GLU A 66 3.71 -8.51 -57.27
C GLU A 66 5.20 -8.34 -57.56
N CYS A 67 5.75 -7.13 -57.37
CA CYS A 67 7.12 -6.77 -57.76
C CYS A 67 7.85 -5.97 -56.67
N THR A 68 7.92 -6.49 -55.45
CA THR A 68 8.51 -5.79 -54.28
C THR A 68 9.92 -5.24 -54.52
N TRP A 69 10.74 -5.91 -55.33
CA TRP A 69 12.12 -5.50 -55.68
C TRP A 69 12.22 -4.22 -56.51
N ARG A 70 11.11 -3.74 -57.11
CA ARG A 70 11.05 -2.46 -57.85
C ARG A 70 10.83 -1.26 -56.94
N PHE A 71 10.53 -1.49 -55.67
CA PHE A 71 10.24 -0.45 -54.68
C PHE A 71 11.43 -0.27 -53.72
N GLU A 72 11.30 0.66 -52.78
CA GLU A 72 12.33 0.94 -51.78
C GLU A 72 12.73 -0.33 -50.99
N GLN A 73 13.99 -0.39 -50.56
CA GLN A 73 14.54 -1.57 -49.86
C GLN A 73 13.71 -1.99 -48.64
N HIS A 74 13.16 -1.04 -47.90
CA HIS A 74 12.28 -1.34 -46.78
C HIS A 74 11.01 -2.07 -47.20
N ILE A 75 10.38 -1.67 -48.33
CA ILE A 75 9.21 -2.34 -48.90
C ILE A 75 9.58 -3.74 -49.40
N GLN A 76 10.73 -3.86 -50.06
CA GLN A 76 11.25 -5.14 -50.53
C GLN A 76 11.41 -6.17 -49.41
N TYR A 77 11.84 -5.71 -48.22
CA TYR A 77 12.03 -6.55 -47.05
C TYR A 77 10.73 -6.82 -46.27
N ILE A 78 9.87 -5.82 -46.06
CA ILE A 78 8.72 -5.94 -45.15
C ILE A 78 7.57 -6.77 -45.73
N ILE A 79 7.26 -6.64 -47.02
CA ILE A 79 6.11 -7.35 -47.64
C ILE A 79 6.25 -8.87 -47.53
N PRO A 80 7.43 -9.48 -47.80
CA PRO A 80 7.64 -10.92 -47.55
C PRO A 80 7.41 -11.32 -46.09
N VAL A 81 7.89 -10.53 -45.13
CA VAL A 81 7.68 -10.79 -43.70
C VAL A 81 6.19 -10.77 -43.38
N LEU A 82 5.46 -9.73 -43.80
CA LEU A 82 4.02 -9.63 -43.54
C LEU A 82 3.23 -10.80 -44.14
N ARG A 83 3.63 -11.32 -45.31
CA ARG A 83 3.01 -12.52 -45.89
C ARG A 83 3.26 -13.76 -45.05
N GLN A 84 4.46 -13.90 -44.51
CA GLN A 84 4.85 -15.06 -43.71
C GLN A 84 4.22 -15.02 -42.32
N THR A 85 4.01 -13.82 -41.77
CA THR A 85 3.53 -13.67 -40.40
C THR A 85 2.02 -13.50 -40.28
N GLU A 86 1.28 -13.28 -41.37
CA GLU A 86 -0.18 -13.14 -41.28
C GLU A 86 -0.83 -14.47 -40.85
N LEU A 87 -1.61 -14.43 -39.77
CA LEU A 87 -2.37 -15.58 -39.28
C LEU A 87 -3.78 -15.60 -39.88
N GLU A 88 -4.29 -16.80 -40.10
CA GLU A 88 -5.68 -17.04 -40.54
C GLU A 88 -6.70 -16.58 -39.48
N GLU A 89 -7.90 -16.23 -39.93
CA GLU A 89 -8.99 -15.71 -39.08
C GLU A 89 -9.39 -16.70 -37.99
N GLU A 90 -9.44 -18.01 -38.27
CA GLU A 90 -9.74 -19.06 -37.29
C GLU A 90 -8.71 -19.09 -36.15
N THR A 91 -7.44 -18.80 -36.45
CA THR A 91 -6.39 -18.73 -35.42
C THR A 91 -6.66 -17.57 -34.46
N PHE A 92 -7.09 -16.42 -34.96
CA PHE A 92 -7.44 -15.28 -34.11
C PHE A 92 -8.62 -15.57 -33.17
N VAL A 93 -9.61 -16.36 -33.61
CA VAL A 93 -10.71 -16.82 -32.74
C VAL A 93 -10.17 -17.63 -31.56
N GLY A 94 -9.26 -18.58 -31.83
CA GLY A 94 -8.62 -19.38 -30.77
C GLY A 94 -7.75 -18.54 -29.83
N LEU A 95 -6.97 -17.59 -30.37
CA LEU A 95 -6.15 -16.69 -29.54
C LEU A 95 -7.00 -15.78 -28.65
N LYS A 96 -8.16 -15.32 -29.12
CA LYS A 96 -9.09 -14.53 -28.30
C LYS A 96 -9.62 -15.37 -27.12
N GLN A 97 -10.01 -16.61 -27.37
CA GLN A 97 -10.50 -17.53 -26.33
C GLN A 97 -9.42 -17.81 -25.27
N GLU A 98 -8.17 -18.00 -25.71
CA GLU A 98 -7.05 -18.19 -24.77
C GLU A 98 -6.78 -16.93 -23.96
N ALA A 99 -6.89 -15.73 -24.55
CA ALA A 99 -6.75 -14.47 -23.81
C ALA A 99 -7.80 -14.35 -22.70
N ASP A 100 -9.06 -14.69 -22.99
CA ASP A 100 -10.12 -14.70 -21.98
C ASP A 100 -9.78 -15.68 -20.82
N HIS A 101 -9.27 -16.87 -21.15
CA HIS A 101 -8.88 -17.88 -20.17
C HIS A 101 -7.71 -17.42 -19.29
N LEU A 102 -6.76 -16.68 -19.87
CA LEU A 102 -5.62 -16.08 -19.16
C LEU A 102 -5.97 -14.80 -18.40
N GLY A 103 -7.21 -14.30 -18.49
CA GLY A 103 -7.64 -13.05 -17.87
C GLY A 103 -7.03 -11.80 -18.53
N LEU A 104 -6.70 -11.88 -19.82
CA LEU A 104 -6.11 -10.79 -20.61
C LEU A 104 -7.14 -10.20 -21.57
N ASP A 105 -7.18 -8.88 -21.69
CA ASP A 105 -7.91 -8.23 -22.77
C ASP A 105 -7.23 -8.53 -24.12
N PHE A 106 -8.00 -9.04 -25.09
CA PHE A 106 -7.52 -9.29 -26.45
C PHE A 106 -7.72 -8.04 -27.32
N LEU A 107 -6.64 -7.37 -27.68
CA LEU A 107 -6.65 -6.20 -28.55
C LEU A 107 -6.09 -6.54 -29.94
N CYS A 108 -6.58 -5.85 -30.95
CA CYS A 108 -6.02 -5.97 -32.29
C CYS A 108 -6.07 -4.65 -33.06
N THR A 109 -5.07 -4.46 -33.92
CA THR A 109 -4.91 -3.29 -34.79
C THR A 109 -5.37 -3.66 -36.20
N PRO A 110 -6.52 -3.17 -36.69
CA PRO A 110 -6.91 -3.33 -38.08
C PRO A 110 -6.16 -2.31 -38.96
N PHE A 111 -5.61 -2.77 -40.08
CA PHE A 111 -4.95 -1.90 -41.06
C PHE A 111 -5.84 -1.54 -42.27
N ASP A 112 -6.99 -2.19 -42.41
CA ASP A 112 -7.87 -2.05 -43.57
C ASP A 112 -9.32 -2.39 -43.20
N ALA A 113 -10.26 -2.05 -44.09
CA ALA A 113 -11.68 -2.23 -43.84
C ALA A 113 -12.13 -3.70 -43.76
N ALA A 114 -11.42 -4.65 -44.40
CA ALA A 114 -11.74 -6.08 -44.26
C ALA A 114 -11.36 -6.56 -42.85
N SER A 115 -10.19 -6.15 -42.38
CA SER A 115 -9.74 -6.40 -41.01
C SER A 115 -10.68 -5.79 -39.97
N VAL A 116 -11.23 -4.58 -40.18
CA VAL A 116 -12.25 -4.01 -39.28
C VAL A 116 -13.48 -4.93 -39.17
N ARG A 117 -14.03 -5.38 -40.30
CA ARG A 117 -15.21 -6.26 -40.32
C ARG A 117 -14.95 -7.60 -39.63
N PHE A 118 -13.76 -8.18 -39.83
CA PHE A 118 -13.38 -9.40 -39.14
C PHE A 118 -13.29 -9.18 -37.63
N LEU A 119 -12.60 -8.13 -37.18
CA LEU A 119 -12.41 -7.88 -35.75
C LEU A 119 -13.72 -7.50 -35.03
N GLU A 120 -14.69 -6.91 -35.74
CA GLU A 120 -16.04 -6.70 -35.20
C GLU A 120 -16.71 -8.01 -34.79
N SER A 121 -16.44 -9.11 -35.50
CA SER A 121 -16.96 -10.45 -35.15
C SER A 121 -16.35 -11.05 -33.87
N LEU A 122 -15.21 -10.52 -33.40
CA LEU A 122 -14.52 -11.00 -32.19
C LEU A 122 -14.94 -10.25 -30.92
N ASP A 123 -15.77 -9.21 -31.04
CA ASP A 123 -16.26 -8.37 -29.93
C ASP A 123 -15.16 -7.86 -29.00
N LEU A 124 -14.14 -7.22 -29.57
CA LEU A 124 -12.99 -6.73 -28.80
C LEU A 124 -13.39 -5.64 -27.80
N PRO A 125 -12.71 -5.55 -26.63
CA PRO A 125 -12.98 -4.50 -25.64
C PRO A 125 -12.60 -3.11 -26.14
N ALA A 126 -11.63 -3.02 -27.05
CA ALA A 126 -11.25 -1.78 -27.75
C ALA A 126 -10.48 -2.08 -29.04
N HIS A 127 -10.41 -1.09 -29.94
CA HIS A 127 -9.58 -1.14 -31.13
C HIS A 127 -8.34 -0.26 -31.00
N LYS A 128 -7.18 -0.81 -31.38
CA LYS A 128 -5.95 -0.03 -31.52
C LYS A 128 -5.90 0.58 -32.92
N ILE A 129 -5.52 1.85 -33.03
CA ILE A 129 -5.13 2.46 -34.31
C ILE A 129 -3.62 2.67 -34.35
N ALA A 130 -3.00 2.18 -35.43
CA ALA A 130 -1.58 2.38 -35.72
C ALA A 130 -1.27 3.84 -36.03
N SER A 131 -0.03 4.26 -35.76
CA SER A 131 0.43 5.62 -36.11
C SER A 131 0.34 5.90 -37.62
N ALA A 132 0.51 4.87 -38.45
CA ALA A 132 0.42 4.97 -39.91
C ALA A 132 -0.99 5.35 -40.38
N ASP A 133 -2.00 5.04 -39.57
CA ASP A 133 -3.42 5.21 -39.90
C ASP A 133 -4.07 6.39 -39.17
N LEU A 134 -3.31 7.18 -38.40
CA LEU A 134 -3.85 8.36 -37.72
C LEU A 134 -4.48 9.36 -38.70
N THR A 135 -3.88 9.52 -39.89
CA THR A 135 -4.39 10.41 -40.95
C THR A 135 -5.34 9.71 -41.91
N ASN A 136 -5.57 8.40 -41.72
CA ASN A 136 -6.49 7.60 -42.51
C ASN A 136 -7.92 7.80 -42.00
N ILE A 137 -8.47 9.00 -42.23
CA ILE A 137 -9.80 9.40 -41.75
C ILE A 137 -10.91 8.40 -42.12
N PRO A 138 -10.95 7.82 -43.35
CA PRO A 138 -11.94 6.80 -43.67
C PRO A 138 -11.85 5.56 -42.78
N LEU A 139 -10.65 5.11 -42.42
CA LEU A 139 -10.46 3.98 -41.50
C LEU A 139 -10.84 4.35 -40.07
N LEU A 140 -10.45 5.55 -39.60
CA LEU A 140 -10.88 6.06 -38.29
C LEU A 140 -12.40 6.10 -38.16
N ASP A 141 -13.09 6.62 -39.18
CA ASP A 141 -14.56 6.66 -39.22
C ASP A 141 -15.17 5.25 -39.20
N ALA A 142 -14.61 4.32 -39.97
CA ALA A 142 -15.07 2.93 -40.00
C ALA A 142 -14.93 2.23 -38.64
N VAL A 143 -13.77 2.38 -37.97
CA VAL A 143 -13.54 1.79 -36.65
C VAL A 143 -14.41 2.46 -35.58
N ALA A 144 -14.57 3.79 -35.63
CA ALA A 144 -15.40 4.52 -34.67
C ALA A 144 -16.88 4.13 -34.75
N ARG A 145 -17.38 3.76 -35.94
CA ARG A 145 -18.76 3.27 -36.13
C ARG A 145 -19.05 1.94 -35.45
N VAL A 146 -18.03 1.15 -35.10
CA VAL A 146 -18.18 -0.07 -34.29
C VAL A 146 -18.63 0.26 -32.86
N ARG A 147 -18.52 1.53 -32.43
CA ARG A 147 -18.94 2.03 -31.10
C ARG A 147 -18.19 1.40 -29.92
N LYS A 148 -17.00 0.86 -30.17
CA LYS A 148 -16.07 0.40 -29.13
C LYS A 148 -15.04 1.49 -28.82
N PRO A 149 -14.47 1.50 -27.60
CA PRO A 149 -13.38 2.41 -27.26
C PRO A 149 -12.17 2.24 -28.19
N MET A 150 -11.38 3.31 -28.34
CA MET A 150 -10.20 3.32 -29.22
C MET A 150 -8.90 3.73 -28.51
N ILE A 151 -7.79 3.11 -28.90
CA ILE A 151 -6.44 3.46 -28.42
C ILE A 151 -5.63 3.91 -29.63
N VAL A 152 -5.36 5.21 -29.75
CA VAL A 152 -4.88 5.82 -31.00
C VAL A 152 -3.43 6.30 -30.83
N SER A 153 -2.50 5.71 -31.59
CA SER A 153 -1.10 6.16 -31.56
C SER A 153 -0.90 7.39 -32.44
N THR A 154 -0.05 8.32 -31.99
CA THR A 154 0.16 9.61 -32.65
C THR A 154 1.56 9.77 -33.23
N GLY A 155 2.26 8.66 -33.50
CA GLY A 155 3.56 8.68 -34.18
C GLY A 155 3.41 9.18 -35.62
N MET A 156 4.51 9.66 -36.21
CA MET A 156 4.56 10.18 -37.60
C MET A 156 3.67 11.39 -37.90
N ALA A 157 2.85 11.87 -36.96
CA ALA A 157 1.91 12.96 -37.17
C ALA A 157 2.39 14.30 -36.58
N THR A 158 2.03 15.39 -37.26
CA THR A 158 2.11 16.76 -36.77
C THR A 158 1.02 17.04 -35.73
N GLY A 159 1.15 18.14 -34.98
CA GLY A 159 0.11 18.53 -34.01
C GLY A 159 -1.25 18.79 -34.66
N ARG A 160 -1.26 19.33 -35.88
CA ARG A 160 -2.48 19.62 -36.65
C ARG A 160 -3.18 18.34 -37.10
N GLU A 161 -2.44 17.35 -37.60
CA GLU A 161 -3.02 16.05 -37.99
C GLU A 161 -3.63 15.32 -36.79
N VAL A 162 -3.02 15.44 -35.61
CA VAL A 162 -3.63 14.92 -34.36
C VAL A 162 -4.92 15.66 -34.02
N GLU A 163 -4.97 16.99 -34.17
CA GLU A 163 -6.21 17.77 -33.96
C GLU A 163 -7.32 17.34 -34.93
N GLU A 164 -6.99 17.11 -36.20
CA GLU A 164 -7.95 16.65 -37.22
C GLU A 164 -8.48 15.25 -36.90
N ALA A 165 -7.61 14.30 -36.51
CA ALA A 165 -8.04 12.96 -36.09
C ALA A 165 -8.91 13.00 -34.82
N VAL A 166 -8.53 13.80 -33.82
CA VAL A 166 -9.31 14.00 -32.58
C VAL A 166 -10.70 14.55 -32.89
N ALA A 167 -10.80 15.55 -33.79
CA ALA A 167 -12.10 16.12 -34.18
C ALA A 167 -13.04 15.08 -34.81
N VAL A 168 -12.50 14.14 -35.60
CA VAL A 168 -13.29 13.03 -36.17
C VAL A 168 -13.78 12.10 -35.06
N LEU A 169 -12.90 11.70 -34.13
CA LEU A 169 -13.27 10.81 -33.02
C LEU A 169 -14.28 11.46 -32.05
N ASP A 170 -14.12 12.75 -31.78
CA ASP A 170 -15.04 13.53 -30.96
C ASP A 170 -16.45 13.58 -31.58
N ALA A 171 -16.56 13.64 -32.92
CA ALA A 171 -17.84 13.66 -33.62
C ALA A 171 -18.63 12.33 -33.51
N HIS A 172 -17.95 11.21 -33.20
CA HIS A 172 -18.59 9.91 -32.95
C HIS A 172 -19.05 9.71 -31.50
N ASP A 173 -18.63 10.59 -30.59
CA ASP A 173 -18.91 10.51 -29.15
C ASP A 173 -18.53 9.16 -28.53
N ILE A 174 -17.33 8.66 -28.87
CA ILE A 174 -16.77 7.42 -28.32
C ILE A 174 -15.59 7.72 -27.37
N PRO A 175 -15.35 6.85 -26.36
CA PRO A 175 -14.15 6.96 -25.54
C PRO A 175 -12.89 6.62 -26.34
N PHE A 176 -11.84 7.42 -26.22
CA PHE A 176 -10.54 7.09 -26.78
C PHE A 176 -9.38 7.63 -25.97
N ALA A 177 -8.25 6.92 -26.04
CA ALA A 177 -6.96 7.30 -25.48
C ALA A 177 -5.96 7.64 -26.59
N LEU A 178 -5.02 8.54 -26.28
CA LEU A 178 -3.94 8.93 -27.19
C LEU A 178 -2.61 8.39 -26.68
N LEU A 179 -1.89 7.64 -27.53
CA LEU A 179 -0.54 7.19 -27.21
C LEU A 179 0.49 8.04 -27.94
N HIS A 180 1.35 8.70 -27.18
CA HIS A 180 2.58 9.25 -27.75
C HIS A 180 3.49 8.09 -28.18
N CYS A 181 4.13 8.22 -29.34
CA CYS A 181 5.16 7.28 -29.77
C CYS A 181 6.06 7.90 -30.84
N ARG A 182 7.19 7.25 -31.07
CA ARG A 182 8.08 7.51 -32.20
C ARG A 182 8.18 6.22 -33.01
N SER A 183 7.70 6.24 -34.26
CA SER A 183 7.66 5.06 -35.13
C SER A 183 9.03 4.78 -35.76
N VAL A 184 10.04 4.57 -34.90
CA VAL A 184 11.42 4.21 -35.25
C VAL A 184 11.79 3.01 -34.38
N TYR A 185 12.35 1.95 -34.97
CA TYR A 185 12.53 0.66 -34.30
C TYR A 185 14.00 0.25 -34.36
N PRO A 186 14.82 0.49 -33.29
CA PRO A 186 14.46 1.11 -32.02
C PRO A 186 14.56 2.64 -32.00
N VAL A 187 13.85 3.28 -31.06
CA VAL A 187 13.98 4.72 -30.77
C VAL A 187 15.21 4.97 -29.91
N HIS A 188 16.05 5.93 -30.31
CA HIS A 188 17.13 6.42 -29.46
C HIS A 188 16.55 7.37 -28.37
N PRO A 189 16.98 7.31 -27.08
CA PRO A 189 16.43 8.13 -26.00
C PRO A 189 16.29 9.64 -26.31
N ARG A 190 17.30 10.25 -26.95
CA ARG A 190 17.27 11.65 -27.43
C ARG A 190 16.08 12.00 -28.34
N GLU A 191 15.48 11.01 -28.99
CA GLU A 191 14.37 11.17 -29.94
C GLU A 191 13.01 10.81 -29.35
N ALA A 192 12.96 10.20 -28.16
CA ALA A 192 11.72 9.74 -27.52
C ALA A 192 10.71 10.88 -27.33
N GLN A 193 11.18 12.10 -27.00
CA GLN A 193 10.35 13.31 -26.88
C GLN A 193 9.13 13.16 -25.96
N LEU A 194 9.27 12.50 -24.80
CA LEU A 194 8.16 12.21 -23.88
C LEU A 194 7.34 13.43 -23.42
N LYS A 195 7.93 14.64 -23.42
CA LYS A 195 7.18 15.90 -23.15
C LYS A 195 5.98 16.11 -24.08
N ARG A 196 5.95 15.46 -25.25
CA ARG A 196 4.80 15.51 -26.15
C ARG A 196 3.54 14.90 -25.54
N MET A 197 3.66 13.95 -24.62
CA MET A 197 2.52 13.44 -23.85
C MET A 197 1.80 14.55 -23.10
N VAL A 198 2.55 15.47 -22.47
CA VAL A 198 1.98 16.64 -21.77
C VAL A 198 1.15 17.50 -22.74
N SER A 199 1.62 17.66 -23.98
CA SER A 199 0.88 18.39 -25.01
C SER A 199 -0.41 17.67 -25.43
N LEU A 200 -0.41 16.34 -25.51
CA LEU A 200 -1.62 15.55 -25.83
C LEU A 200 -2.71 15.68 -24.75
N ARG A 201 -2.35 15.98 -23.50
CA ARG A 201 -3.33 16.15 -22.41
C ARG A 201 -4.34 17.26 -22.64
N ARG A 202 -3.98 18.26 -23.48
CA ARG A 202 -4.89 19.37 -23.82
C ARG A 202 -6.21 18.92 -24.46
N PHE A 203 -6.22 17.71 -25.06
CA PHE A 203 -7.43 17.12 -25.62
C PHE A 203 -8.37 16.53 -24.56
N GLY A 204 -7.99 16.54 -23.27
CA GLY A 204 -8.83 16.05 -22.17
C GLY A 204 -9.00 14.53 -22.12
N ARG A 205 -8.24 13.79 -22.94
CA ARG A 205 -8.28 12.33 -23.08
C ARG A 205 -7.19 11.65 -22.25
N PRO A 206 -7.37 10.38 -21.85
CA PRO A 206 -6.28 9.55 -21.33
C PRO A 206 -5.08 9.58 -22.28
N VAL A 207 -3.88 9.75 -21.73
CA VAL A 207 -2.63 9.78 -22.50
C VAL A 207 -1.70 8.70 -22.01
N GLY A 208 -1.18 7.90 -22.93
CA GLY A 208 -0.17 6.88 -22.66
C GLY A 208 1.04 6.99 -23.56
N TYR A 209 1.86 5.94 -23.53
CA TYR A 209 3.08 5.82 -24.32
C TYR A 209 3.16 4.45 -25.00
N SER A 210 3.34 4.44 -26.32
CA SER A 210 3.66 3.25 -27.10
C SER A 210 5.15 3.28 -27.43
N SER A 211 5.89 2.36 -26.84
CA SER A 211 7.36 2.39 -26.77
C SER A 211 7.99 1.44 -27.78
N HIS A 212 8.96 1.98 -28.52
CA HIS A 212 9.87 1.19 -29.35
C HIS A 212 11.34 1.44 -28.95
N ASP A 213 11.57 1.99 -27.76
CA ASP A 213 12.91 2.17 -27.19
C ASP A 213 13.49 0.82 -26.73
N VAL A 214 14.80 0.75 -26.53
CA VAL A 214 15.41 -0.43 -25.90
C VAL A 214 15.25 -0.35 -24.39
N GLY A 215 14.85 -1.46 -23.76
CA GLY A 215 14.72 -1.59 -22.31
C GLY A 215 13.49 -0.88 -21.72
N ILE A 216 13.49 -0.71 -20.40
CA ILE A 216 12.33 -0.33 -19.60
C ILE A 216 12.36 1.13 -19.11
N THR A 217 13.53 1.79 -19.15
CA THR A 217 13.72 3.12 -18.54
C THR A 217 12.81 4.19 -19.13
N ILE A 218 12.67 4.23 -20.45
CA ILE A 218 11.83 5.25 -21.12
C ILE A 218 10.34 5.05 -20.80
N PRO A 219 9.78 3.82 -20.84
CA PRO A 219 8.46 3.53 -20.29
C PRO A 219 8.25 4.02 -18.84
N LEU A 220 9.19 3.77 -17.93
CA LEU A 220 9.07 4.22 -16.53
C LEU A 220 9.05 5.75 -16.40
N ILE A 221 9.88 6.46 -17.19
CA ILE A 221 9.83 7.92 -17.24
C ILE A 221 8.48 8.41 -17.79
N ALA A 222 7.89 7.69 -18.75
CA ALA A 222 6.56 8.01 -19.26
C ALA A 222 5.49 7.84 -18.17
N VAL A 223 5.56 6.78 -17.35
CA VAL A 223 4.67 6.60 -16.18
C VAL A 223 4.84 7.73 -15.17
N ALA A 224 6.06 8.09 -14.79
CA ALA A 224 6.32 9.23 -13.90
C ALA A 224 5.82 10.57 -14.47
N LEU A 225 5.81 10.72 -15.80
CA LEU A 225 5.21 11.86 -16.46
C LEU A 225 3.68 11.80 -16.51
N GLY A 226 3.07 10.69 -16.09
CA GLY A 226 1.64 10.38 -15.99
C GLY A 226 1.04 9.73 -17.24
N ALA A 227 1.76 8.78 -17.85
CA ALA A 227 1.16 7.82 -18.78
C ALA A 227 0.18 6.93 -18.04
N CYS A 228 -1.05 6.78 -18.53
CA CYS A 228 -2.03 5.82 -17.99
C CYS A 228 -2.08 4.51 -18.79
N ILE A 229 -1.39 4.44 -19.93
CA ILE A 229 -1.24 3.25 -20.76
C ILE A 229 0.22 3.12 -21.17
N ILE A 230 0.80 1.93 -21.05
CA ILE A 230 2.11 1.59 -21.58
C ILE A 230 1.95 0.44 -22.56
N GLU A 231 2.33 0.66 -23.82
CA GLU A 231 2.38 -0.39 -24.84
C GLU A 231 3.84 -0.70 -25.16
N LYS A 232 4.22 -1.98 -25.09
CA LYS A 232 5.60 -2.43 -25.31
C LYS A 232 5.61 -3.77 -26.03
N HIS A 233 6.46 -3.91 -27.04
CA HIS A 233 6.59 -5.18 -27.77
C HIS A 233 7.22 -6.27 -26.89
N LEU A 234 6.68 -7.49 -26.99
CA LEU A 234 7.15 -8.70 -26.31
C LEU A 234 7.68 -9.70 -27.33
N THR A 235 8.82 -10.32 -27.04
CA THR A 235 9.42 -11.39 -27.85
C THR A 235 9.86 -12.55 -26.98
N LEU A 236 9.92 -13.77 -27.53
CA LEU A 236 10.53 -14.92 -26.84
C LEU A 236 12.07 -14.84 -26.88
N ASN A 237 12.62 -14.23 -27.93
CA ASN A 237 14.06 -14.06 -28.10
C ASN A 237 14.33 -12.88 -29.05
N ARG A 238 15.19 -11.95 -28.63
CA ARG A 238 15.51 -10.72 -29.39
C ARG A 238 16.29 -10.96 -30.68
N ASN A 239 16.90 -12.14 -30.83
CA ASN A 239 17.71 -12.52 -31.98
C ASN A 239 16.91 -13.24 -33.08
N MET A 240 15.61 -13.46 -32.89
CA MET A 240 14.75 -14.04 -33.91
C MET A 240 14.62 -13.13 -35.14
N PRO A 241 14.41 -13.70 -36.34
CA PRO A 241 14.25 -12.92 -37.56
C PRO A 241 12.94 -12.14 -37.52
N GLY A 242 12.99 -10.84 -37.81
CA GLY A 242 11.82 -9.97 -37.85
C GLY A 242 12.19 -8.53 -37.50
N PRO A 243 11.38 -7.54 -37.93
CA PRO A 243 11.71 -6.13 -37.75
C PRO A 243 11.60 -5.67 -36.29
N ASP A 244 10.69 -6.26 -35.51
CA ASP A 244 10.31 -5.72 -34.20
C ASP A 244 11.06 -6.39 -33.04
N HIS A 245 11.61 -7.60 -33.25
CA HIS A 245 12.29 -8.36 -32.19
C HIS A 245 13.38 -7.54 -31.49
N ARG A 246 14.18 -6.76 -32.24
CA ARG A 246 15.29 -5.96 -31.68
C ARG A 246 14.87 -4.87 -30.68
N ALA A 247 13.67 -4.33 -30.83
CA ALA A 247 13.12 -3.31 -29.94
C ALA A 247 12.22 -3.91 -28.84
N SER A 248 11.91 -5.20 -28.93
CA SER A 248 11.03 -5.92 -28.02
C SER A 248 11.76 -6.34 -26.73
N LEU A 249 11.00 -6.50 -25.65
CA LEU A 249 11.47 -7.07 -24.39
C LEU A 249 11.32 -8.59 -24.41
N GLU A 250 12.27 -9.30 -23.79
CA GLU A 250 12.10 -10.72 -23.48
C GLU A 250 11.23 -10.91 -22.22
N PRO A 251 10.68 -12.11 -21.95
CA PRO A 251 9.67 -12.30 -20.89
C PRO A 251 10.10 -11.78 -19.51
N HIS A 252 11.35 -12.02 -19.11
CA HIS A 252 11.89 -11.56 -17.83
C HIS A 252 12.03 -10.02 -17.77
N GLU A 253 12.37 -9.36 -18.88
CA GLU A 253 12.44 -7.90 -18.95
C GLU A 253 11.06 -7.26 -18.96
N PHE A 254 10.09 -7.92 -19.59
CA PHE A 254 8.71 -7.46 -19.62
C PHE A 254 8.04 -7.60 -18.24
N ARG A 255 8.25 -8.73 -17.54
CA ARG A 255 7.85 -8.89 -16.14
C ARG A 255 8.44 -7.80 -15.26
N ARG A 256 9.75 -7.55 -15.39
CA ARG A 256 10.41 -6.45 -14.67
C ARG A 256 9.80 -5.09 -15.01
N LEU A 257 9.43 -4.84 -16.27
CA LEU A 257 8.73 -3.59 -16.63
C LEU A 257 7.43 -3.44 -15.84
N VAL A 258 6.60 -4.48 -15.77
CA VAL A 258 5.32 -4.42 -15.05
C VAL A 258 5.55 -4.20 -13.55
N GLU A 259 6.47 -4.95 -12.93
CA GLU A 259 6.83 -4.82 -11.51
C GLU A 259 7.33 -3.40 -11.19
N GLU A 260 8.25 -2.85 -12.00
CA GLU A 260 8.81 -1.51 -11.78
C GLU A 260 7.80 -0.39 -12.07
N ILE A 261 6.79 -0.64 -12.93
CA ILE A 261 5.66 0.28 -13.09
C ILE A 261 4.87 0.36 -11.78
N ARG A 262 4.57 -0.76 -11.12
CA ARG A 262 3.85 -0.77 -9.84
C ARG A 262 4.63 -0.06 -8.74
N VAL A 263 5.95 -0.32 -8.65
CA VAL A 263 6.84 0.40 -7.73
C VAL A 263 6.83 1.91 -8.01
N ALA A 264 6.86 2.30 -9.29
CA ALA A 264 6.79 3.71 -9.65
C ALA A 264 5.47 4.34 -9.23
N GLU A 265 4.34 3.65 -9.37
CA GLU A 265 3.02 4.13 -8.94
C GLU A 265 2.96 4.34 -7.42
N ASP A 266 3.43 3.36 -6.64
CA ASP A 266 3.50 3.48 -5.18
C ASP A 266 4.39 4.67 -4.77
N ALA A 267 5.54 4.83 -5.43
CA ALA A 267 6.49 5.90 -5.14
C ALA A 267 6.00 7.30 -5.54
N MET A 268 5.06 7.41 -6.50
CA MET A 268 4.46 8.70 -6.85
C MET A 268 3.61 9.26 -5.70
N GLY A 269 3.03 8.38 -4.88
CA GLY A 269 2.26 8.72 -3.68
C GLY A 269 1.08 9.65 -3.95
N GLU A 270 0.57 10.23 -2.86
CA GLU A 270 -0.48 11.24 -2.88
C GLU A 270 0.07 12.59 -2.45
N GLU A 271 -0.56 13.68 -2.92
CA GLU A 271 -0.22 15.03 -2.48
C GLU A 271 -0.77 15.23 -1.05
N THR A 272 0.06 14.94 -0.05
CA THR A 272 -0.31 15.04 1.38
C THR A 272 0.69 15.89 2.17
N ASP A 273 0.21 16.57 3.22
CA ASP A 273 1.01 17.40 4.14
C ASP A 273 1.37 16.65 5.44
N HIS A 274 1.14 15.34 5.50
CA HIS A 274 1.33 14.53 6.71
C HIS A 274 2.75 13.95 6.79
N LEU A 275 3.25 13.77 8.01
CA LEU A 275 4.49 13.03 8.22
C LEU A 275 4.20 11.53 8.29
N SER A 276 5.15 10.73 7.81
CA SER A 276 5.17 9.29 8.11
C SER A 276 5.37 9.04 9.61
N GLN A 277 4.90 7.89 10.10
CA GLN A 277 5.08 7.48 11.51
C GLN A 277 6.56 7.54 11.94
N GLY A 278 7.45 7.03 11.08
CA GLY A 278 8.90 7.07 11.27
C GLY A 278 9.45 8.49 11.39
N GLU A 279 8.92 9.44 10.60
CA GLU A 279 9.30 10.85 10.73
C GLU A 279 8.80 11.48 12.01
N ILE A 280 7.62 11.10 12.54
CA ILE A 280 7.15 11.66 13.81
C ILE A 280 7.99 11.13 14.99
N LEU A 281 8.33 9.83 14.99
CA LEU A 281 9.29 9.24 15.96
C LEU A 281 10.63 9.97 15.92
N ASN A 282 11.17 10.15 14.71
CA ASN A 282 12.43 10.86 14.51
C ASN A 282 12.32 12.34 14.88
N ARG A 283 11.15 12.98 14.67
CA ARG A 283 10.88 14.35 15.09
C ARG A 283 10.88 14.46 16.60
N GLU A 284 10.28 13.53 17.35
CA GLU A 284 10.38 13.52 18.81
C GLU A 284 11.84 13.35 19.25
N LEU A 285 12.51 12.31 18.74
CA LEU A 285 13.87 11.95 19.18
C LEU A 285 14.91 13.03 18.85
N PHE A 286 14.94 13.48 17.59
CA PHE A 286 15.98 14.40 17.09
C PHE A 286 15.57 15.86 17.14
N GLY A 287 14.27 16.14 17.25
CA GLY A 287 13.75 17.49 17.37
C GLY A 287 14.19 18.19 18.65
N LYS A 288 13.73 19.43 18.80
CA LYS A 288 14.07 20.30 19.93
C LYS A 288 12.79 20.83 20.55
N SER A 289 12.85 21.05 21.85
CA SER A 289 11.85 21.74 22.66
C SER A 289 12.47 22.98 23.29
N LEU A 290 11.61 23.94 23.63
CA LEU A 290 11.94 24.99 24.57
C LEU A 290 12.00 24.41 25.99
N VAL A 291 13.10 24.67 26.67
CA VAL A 291 13.32 24.27 28.07
C VAL A 291 13.80 25.45 28.91
N ALA A 292 13.61 25.38 30.22
CA ALA A 292 14.09 26.37 31.14
C ALA A 292 15.63 26.34 31.21
N ALA A 293 16.28 27.44 30.83
CA ALA A 293 17.75 27.55 30.86
C ALA A 293 18.32 27.69 32.28
N ARG A 294 17.45 27.88 33.28
CA ARG A 294 17.74 28.07 34.71
C ARG A 294 16.46 27.89 35.50
N PHE A 295 16.55 27.82 36.83
CA PHE A 295 15.38 27.84 37.71
C PHE A 295 14.50 29.09 37.48
N ILE A 296 13.18 28.90 37.35
CA ILE A 296 12.19 29.96 37.19
C ILE A 296 11.09 29.78 38.25
N PRO A 297 11.01 30.66 39.26
CA PRO A 297 9.95 30.59 40.28
C PRO A 297 8.56 30.85 39.70
N ARG A 298 7.54 30.18 40.24
CA ARG A 298 6.13 30.42 39.93
C ARG A 298 5.78 31.91 40.02
N GLY A 299 5.00 32.38 39.06
CA GLY A 299 4.56 33.77 38.92
C GLY A 299 5.58 34.71 38.26
N THR A 300 6.82 34.27 38.03
CA THR A 300 7.87 35.07 37.39
C THR A 300 7.57 35.28 35.90
N PRO A 301 7.68 36.53 35.36
CA PRO A 301 7.59 36.76 33.92
C PRO A 301 8.77 36.11 33.18
N ILE A 302 8.46 35.21 32.25
CA ILE A 302 9.43 34.44 31.48
C ILE A 302 10.09 35.35 30.45
N ARG A 303 11.42 35.49 30.54
CA ARG A 303 12.23 36.28 29.59
C ARG A 303 12.94 35.36 28.62
N LYS A 304 13.26 35.87 27.42
CA LYS A 304 14.03 35.14 26.40
C LYS A 304 15.32 34.52 26.94
N SER A 305 16.03 35.19 27.86
CA SER A 305 17.27 34.69 28.48
C SER A 305 17.08 33.52 29.48
N MET A 306 15.83 33.19 29.81
CA MET A 306 15.45 32.09 30.70
C MET A 306 15.06 30.83 29.93
N VAL A 307 15.01 30.90 28.60
CA VAL A 307 14.57 29.81 27.73
C VAL A 307 15.69 29.44 26.77
N CYS A 308 15.95 28.15 26.57
CA CYS A 308 16.84 27.67 25.51
C CYS A 308 16.18 26.49 24.77
N ALA A 309 16.78 26.06 23.65
CA ALA A 309 16.28 24.92 22.88
C ALA A 309 17.18 23.71 23.09
N LYS A 310 16.60 22.58 23.55
CA LYS A 310 17.29 21.30 23.74
C LYS A 310 16.40 20.16 23.26
N GLY A 311 16.99 19.01 22.91
CA GLY A 311 16.21 17.82 22.55
C GLY A 311 15.99 16.91 23.75
N PRO A 312 15.04 15.96 23.67
CA PRO A 312 14.10 15.68 22.57
C PRO A 312 12.95 16.70 22.41
N ALA A 313 12.14 16.58 21.36
CA ALA A 313 10.95 17.39 21.08
C ALA A 313 9.70 16.93 21.88
N ARG A 314 9.77 17.01 23.21
CA ARG A 314 8.66 16.69 24.15
C ARG A 314 7.90 17.89 24.69
N GLY A 315 8.38 19.10 24.40
CA GLY A 315 7.77 20.37 24.82
C GLY A 315 7.47 21.28 23.63
N VAL A 316 7.17 22.54 23.92
CA VAL A 316 6.84 23.54 22.91
C VAL A 316 8.01 23.69 21.92
N PRO A 317 7.78 23.63 20.59
CA PRO A 317 8.84 23.69 19.60
C PRO A 317 9.51 25.07 19.55
N PRO A 318 10.82 25.17 19.22
CA PRO A 318 11.56 26.44 19.28
C PRO A 318 11.01 27.60 18.47
N HIS A 319 10.33 27.34 17.36
CA HIS A 319 9.72 28.40 16.54
C HIS A 319 8.56 29.12 17.27
N ARG A 320 8.00 28.51 18.32
CA ARG A 320 6.96 29.07 19.18
C ARG A 320 7.50 29.81 20.41
N LEU A 321 8.79 30.18 20.44
CA LEU A 321 9.39 30.95 21.55
C LEU A 321 8.61 32.22 21.91
N HIS A 322 8.02 32.87 20.91
CA HIS A 322 7.20 34.07 21.10
C HIS A 322 5.93 33.83 21.92
N GLN A 323 5.44 32.59 22.01
CA GLN A 323 4.28 32.22 22.83
C GLN A 323 4.66 32.13 24.31
N ILE A 324 5.89 31.68 24.62
CA ILE A 324 6.37 31.51 26.00
C ILE A 324 6.90 32.82 26.60
N VAL A 325 7.64 33.61 25.82
CA VAL A 325 8.28 34.82 26.32
C VAL A 325 7.22 35.88 26.62
N GLY A 326 7.20 36.35 27.88
CA GLY A 326 6.25 37.33 28.38
C GLY A 326 5.15 36.73 29.27
N LEU A 327 4.90 35.42 29.19
CA LEU A 327 3.99 34.72 30.10
C LEU A 327 4.55 34.70 31.53
N ARG A 328 3.68 34.45 32.51
CA ARG A 328 4.09 34.20 33.90
C ARG A 328 4.16 32.69 34.14
N ALA A 329 5.24 32.24 34.77
CA ALA A 329 5.43 30.84 35.13
C ALA A 329 4.23 30.32 35.97
N THR A 330 3.57 29.25 35.52
CA THR A 330 2.40 28.66 36.21
C THR A 330 2.79 27.76 37.39
N ARG A 331 4.00 27.20 37.33
CA ARG A 331 4.67 26.40 38.36
C ARG A 331 6.14 26.84 38.52
N ASP A 332 6.83 26.25 39.47
CA ASP A 332 8.29 26.32 39.51
C ASP A 332 8.85 25.46 38.37
N TYR A 333 9.82 25.99 37.63
CA TYR A 333 10.56 25.27 36.60
C TYR A 333 12.00 25.07 37.06
N GLU A 334 12.46 23.83 37.08
CA GLU A 334 13.86 23.50 37.26
C GLU A 334 14.64 23.68 35.94
N PRO A 335 15.98 23.83 35.97
CA PRO A 335 16.78 23.80 34.76
C PRO A 335 16.47 22.54 33.92
N ASP A 336 16.32 22.73 32.62
CA ASP A 336 15.97 21.70 31.63
C ASP A 336 14.52 21.18 31.67
N ASP A 337 13.66 21.70 32.55
CA ASP A 337 12.22 21.47 32.46
C ASP A 337 11.65 21.95 31.12
N TYR A 338 10.81 21.12 30.52
CA TYR A 338 10.06 21.49 29.32
C TYR A 338 9.03 22.59 29.63
N PHE A 339 8.89 23.53 28.69
CA PHE A 339 7.66 24.30 28.55
C PHE A 339 6.66 23.46 27.76
N THR A 340 5.44 23.31 28.26
CA THR A 340 4.37 22.51 27.65
C THR A 340 3.19 23.37 27.23
N GLU A 341 2.37 22.91 26.28
CA GLU A 341 1.15 23.66 25.89
C GLU A 341 0.13 23.79 27.03
N SER A 342 0.14 22.84 27.99
CA SER A 342 -0.66 22.88 29.22
C SER A 342 -0.23 23.97 30.20
N ASP A 343 0.97 24.55 30.04
CA ASP A 343 1.40 25.67 30.89
C ASP A 343 0.71 27.00 30.52
N ASP A 344 -0.12 27.02 29.46
CA ASP A 344 -0.88 28.19 29.00
C ASP A 344 -2.37 28.14 29.41
N ALA A 345 -2.88 27.01 29.94
CA ALA A 345 -4.31 26.87 30.27
C ALA A 345 -4.55 25.96 31.49
N ASP A 346 -5.37 26.46 32.42
CA ASP A 346 -5.93 25.69 33.54
C ASP A 346 -6.81 24.57 32.98
N HIS A 347 -6.26 23.37 32.90
CA HIS A 347 -6.98 22.16 32.52
C HIS A 347 -7.01 21.23 33.72
N GLY A 348 -7.83 21.61 34.71
CA GLY A 348 -8.27 20.67 35.74
C GLY A 348 -8.88 19.42 35.12
N PRO A 349 -8.85 18.28 35.84
CA PRO A 349 -9.37 17.02 35.32
C PRO A 349 -10.85 17.19 34.97
N ARG A 350 -11.20 17.04 33.68
CA ARG A 350 -12.58 16.77 33.29
C ARG A 350 -12.87 15.36 33.77
N SER A 351 -13.77 15.21 34.75
CA SER A 351 -14.19 13.88 35.20
C SER A 351 -14.86 13.16 34.03
N THR A 352 -14.16 12.21 33.44
CA THR A 352 -14.75 11.22 32.55
C THR A 352 -15.14 10.03 33.43
N GLU A 353 -16.23 10.18 34.21
CA GLU A 353 -16.98 9.00 34.67
C GLU A 353 -17.67 8.41 33.43
N ASN A 354 -16.88 7.85 32.51
CA ASN A 354 -17.40 7.24 31.30
C ASN A 354 -17.97 5.89 31.72
N GLY A 355 -19.29 5.77 31.60
CA GLY A 355 -20.08 4.61 32.02
C GLY A 355 -19.96 3.42 31.07
N PHE A 356 -18.74 3.04 30.68
CA PHE A 356 -18.51 1.83 29.90
C PHE A 356 -18.91 0.61 30.73
N GLU A 357 -19.64 -0.33 30.14
CA GLU A 357 -19.99 -1.60 30.78
C GLU A 357 -18.76 -2.52 30.84
N SER A 358 -17.98 -2.57 29.76
CA SER A 358 -16.70 -3.30 29.65
C SER A 358 -15.60 -2.81 30.60
N LEU A 359 -14.50 -3.57 30.66
CA LEU A 359 -13.38 -3.35 31.57
C LEU A 359 -12.31 -2.41 30.96
N TRP A 360 -12.71 -1.17 30.68
CA TRP A 360 -11.81 -0.15 30.11
C TRP A 360 -10.60 0.15 31.01
N GLY A 361 -9.48 0.48 30.37
CA GLY A 361 -8.22 0.74 31.03
C GLY A 361 -7.36 1.80 30.36
N LEU A 362 -6.14 1.94 30.87
CA LEU A 362 -5.12 2.82 30.33
C LEU A 362 -3.77 2.12 30.30
N ILE A 363 -3.00 2.44 29.25
CA ILE A 363 -1.61 2.06 29.11
C ILE A 363 -0.77 2.93 30.04
N ALA A 364 0.05 2.30 30.87
CA ALA A 364 0.97 2.98 31.76
C ALA A 364 2.35 2.31 31.75
N ARG A 365 3.39 3.12 31.97
CA ARG A 365 4.67 2.62 32.48
C ARG A 365 4.55 2.42 33.99
N PHE A 366 5.30 1.45 34.53
CA PHE A 366 5.20 1.12 35.95
C PHE A 366 5.53 2.31 36.87
N SER A 367 6.47 3.17 36.48
CA SER A 367 6.83 4.40 37.21
C SER A 367 5.68 5.41 37.31
N ASP A 368 4.77 5.41 36.32
CA ASP A 368 3.80 6.48 36.11
C ASP A 368 2.35 6.00 36.35
N ALA A 369 2.16 4.72 36.67
CA ALA A 369 0.85 4.11 36.95
C ALA A 369 0.07 4.85 38.06
N GLY A 370 0.78 5.48 39.00
CA GLY A 370 0.18 6.31 40.05
C GLY A 370 -0.59 7.53 39.55
N GLU A 371 -0.22 8.09 38.40
CA GLU A 371 -0.86 9.27 37.80
C GLU A 371 -2.21 8.91 37.17
N PHE A 372 -2.26 7.79 36.45
CA PHE A 372 -3.46 7.34 35.71
C PHE A 372 -4.53 6.70 36.59
N ILE A 373 -4.18 6.18 37.77
CA ILE A 373 -5.16 5.66 38.75
C ILE A 373 -6.19 6.72 39.15
N ARG A 374 -5.87 8.02 39.04
CA ARG A 374 -6.82 9.11 39.34
C ARG A 374 -8.01 9.16 38.39
N LEU A 375 -7.89 8.59 37.19
CA LEU A 375 -8.98 8.47 36.22
C LEU A 375 -9.90 7.27 36.52
N ASN A 376 -9.59 6.50 37.57
CA ASN A 376 -10.35 5.33 38.02
C ASN A 376 -10.62 4.28 36.92
N PRO A 377 -9.59 3.85 36.15
CA PRO A 377 -9.77 2.79 35.17
C PRO A 377 -10.15 1.46 35.86
N LYS A 378 -10.83 0.56 35.13
CA LYS A 378 -11.11 -0.81 35.59
C LYS A 378 -9.93 -1.75 35.31
N THR A 379 -9.09 -1.42 34.34
CA THR A 379 -7.92 -2.20 33.91
C THR A 379 -6.67 -1.32 33.85
N LEU A 380 -5.52 -1.87 34.21
CA LEU A 380 -4.22 -1.25 33.96
C LEU A 380 -3.40 -2.17 33.05
N GLU A 381 -2.99 -1.63 31.90
CA GLU A 381 -2.03 -2.29 31.03
C GLU A 381 -0.64 -1.74 31.28
N ILE A 382 0.27 -2.63 31.69
CA ILE A 382 1.66 -2.28 32.01
C ILE A 382 2.54 -2.73 30.85
N ARG A 383 3.07 -1.77 30.08
CA ARG A 383 4.03 -2.06 29.01
C ARG A 383 5.44 -2.17 29.54
N LEU A 384 6.00 -3.37 29.44
CA LEU A 384 7.35 -3.65 29.90
C LEU A 384 8.38 -3.18 28.88
N THR A 385 9.51 -2.68 29.38
CA THR A 385 10.78 -2.61 28.65
C THR A 385 11.63 -3.83 28.97
N GLU A 386 12.67 -4.08 28.18
CA GLU A 386 13.67 -5.11 28.49
C GLU A 386 14.22 -4.98 29.92
N ASN A 387 14.51 -3.76 30.37
CA ASN A 387 15.04 -3.50 31.71
C ASN A 387 14.03 -3.80 32.84
N ASP A 388 12.74 -3.67 32.57
CA ASP A 388 11.69 -3.94 33.57
C ASP A 388 11.63 -5.43 33.93
N LEU A 389 12.00 -6.32 33.01
CA LEU A 389 12.01 -7.77 33.26
C LEU A 389 12.96 -8.18 34.41
N GLU A 390 13.97 -7.36 34.69
CA GLU A 390 14.96 -7.61 35.75
C GLU A 390 14.76 -6.72 36.97
N THR A 391 14.29 -5.49 36.77
CA THR A 391 14.33 -4.44 37.81
C THR A 391 12.97 -4.10 38.41
N ALA A 392 11.86 -4.53 37.80
CA ALA A 392 10.54 -4.08 38.24
C ALA A 392 10.11 -4.73 39.58
N GLU A 393 9.92 -3.89 40.60
CA GLU A 393 9.41 -4.27 41.91
C GLU A 393 8.01 -3.70 42.14
N ILE A 394 7.10 -4.52 42.69
CA ILE A 394 5.75 -4.07 43.04
C ILE A 394 5.70 -3.56 44.48
N SER A 395 5.18 -2.34 44.66
CA SER A 395 4.91 -1.79 45.99
C SER A 395 3.95 -2.70 46.78
N GLU A 396 3.88 -2.57 48.11
CA GLU A 396 2.92 -3.31 48.94
C GLU A 396 1.43 -2.94 48.72
N ARG A 397 1.15 -2.00 47.81
CA ARG A 397 -0.20 -1.57 47.46
C ARG A 397 -1.01 -2.69 46.78
N VAL A 398 -2.30 -2.72 47.06
CA VAL A 398 -3.30 -3.53 46.35
C VAL A 398 -4.04 -2.62 45.38
N PHE A 399 -4.23 -3.09 44.15
CA PHE A 399 -4.89 -2.39 43.07
C PHE A 399 -6.27 -3.00 42.81
N PRO A 400 -7.36 -2.21 42.81
CA PRO A 400 -8.69 -2.73 42.49
C PRO A 400 -8.89 -3.04 41.00
N GLN A 401 -7.90 -2.72 40.16
CA GLN A 401 -7.92 -2.94 38.71
C GLN A 401 -7.61 -4.38 38.31
N HIS A 402 -8.05 -4.76 37.12
CA HIS A 402 -7.53 -5.90 36.38
C HIS A 402 -6.12 -5.59 35.84
N LEU A 403 -5.28 -6.62 35.73
CA LEU A 403 -3.91 -6.50 35.22
C LEU A 403 -3.80 -7.06 33.81
N VAL A 404 -3.35 -6.22 32.89
CA VAL A 404 -2.80 -6.64 31.60
C VAL A 404 -1.32 -6.25 31.60
N VAL A 405 -0.48 -7.14 31.10
CA VAL A 405 0.95 -6.87 30.90
C VAL A 405 1.21 -6.96 29.40
N HIS A 406 1.97 -6.04 28.86
CA HIS A 406 2.46 -6.13 27.49
C HIS A 406 3.94 -6.49 27.53
N ALA A 407 4.32 -7.60 26.90
CA ALA A 407 5.70 -8.03 26.82
C ALA A 407 6.54 -7.03 25.99
N PRO A 408 7.86 -6.92 26.24
CA PRO A 408 8.73 -6.12 25.40
C PRO A 408 8.75 -6.66 23.97
N GLU A 409 8.72 -5.77 22.99
CA GLU A 409 8.72 -6.12 21.56
C GLU A 409 10.12 -6.40 21.00
N TYR A 410 11.15 -5.88 21.66
CA TYR A 410 12.54 -5.99 21.23
C TYR A 410 13.50 -6.09 22.43
N MET A 411 14.68 -6.65 22.16
CA MET A 411 15.84 -6.71 23.05
C MET A 411 17.07 -6.14 22.35
N GLY A 412 17.66 -5.09 22.91
CA GLY A 412 18.75 -4.37 22.23
C GLY A 412 18.35 -3.95 20.81
N ASP A 413 18.93 -4.59 19.81
CA ASP A 413 18.72 -4.37 18.37
C ASP A 413 17.97 -5.52 17.66
N GLN A 414 17.30 -6.40 18.41
CA GLN A 414 16.60 -7.57 17.86
C GLN A 414 15.13 -7.63 18.29
N LEU A 415 14.23 -7.97 17.38
CA LEU A 415 12.82 -8.19 17.68
C LEU A 415 12.61 -9.50 18.44
N VAL A 416 11.60 -9.51 19.31
CA VAL A 416 11.01 -10.74 19.83
C VAL A 416 10.22 -11.38 18.69
N ASP A 417 10.65 -12.57 18.27
CA ASP A 417 10.05 -13.30 17.16
C ASP A 417 9.82 -14.77 17.54
N LEU A 418 8.58 -15.08 17.89
CA LEU A 418 8.14 -16.44 18.24
C LEU A 418 7.92 -17.33 17.02
N CYS A 419 7.85 -16.72 15.83
CA CYS A 419 7.71 -17.39 14.54
C CYS A 419 9.05 -17.71 13.88
N ALA A 420 10.16 -17.16 14.41
CA ALA A 420 11.49 -17.25 13.81
C ALA A 420 11.88 -18.68 13.40
N GLU A 421 12.36 -18.84 12.17
CA GLU A 421 12.90 -20.11 11.66
C GLU A 421 14.24 -20.48 12.33
N ASP A 422 15.00 -19.47 12.76
CA ASP A 422 16.24 -19.65 13.52
C ASP A 422 15.94 -19.97 15.00
N GLU A 423 16.35 -21.14 15.45
CA GLU A 423 16.11 -21.63 16.82
C GLU A 423 16.75 -20.75 17.89
N ALA A 424 17.89 -20.10 17.60
CA ALA A 424 18.53 -19.19 18.55
C ALA A 424 17.68 -17.93 18.78
N THR A 425 17.05 -17.41 17.73
CA THR A 425 16.14 -16.25 17.81
C THR A 425 14.82 -16.63 18.46
N ARG A 426 14.20 -17.74 18.05
CA ARG A 426 12.95 -18.23 18.66
C ARG A 426 13.13 -18.54 20.15
N GLY A 427 14.16 -19.29 20.51
CA GLY A 427 14.42 -19.69 21.90
C GLY A 427 14.70 -18.51 22.82
N ARG A 428 15.40 -17.47 22.34
CA ARG A 428 15.59 -16.22 23.11
C ARG A 428 14.27 -15.47 23.29
N SER A 429 13.44 -15.40 22.25
CA SER A 429 12.12 -14.75 22.28
C SER A 429 11.18 -15.45 23.29
N VAL A 430 11.17 -16.78 23.28
CA VAL A 430 10.44 -17.60 24.27
C VAL A 430 10.93 -17.29 25.70
N GLU A 431 12.23 -17.24 25.93
CA GLU A 431 12.75 -16.95 27.27
C GLU A 431 12.36 -15.56 27.78
N GLN A 432 12.29 -14.55 26.90
CA GLN A 432 11.81 -13.22 27.28
C GLN A 432 10.35 -13.21 27.67
N VAL A 433 9.49 -13.81 26.84
CA VAL A 433 8.06 -13.89 27.14
C VAL A 433 7.85 -14.69 28.43
N ARG A 434 8.65 -15.74 28.67
CA ARG A 434 8.64 -16.48 29.95
C ARG A 434 8.96 -15.60 31.16
N LYS A 435 9.95 -14.70 31.06
CA LYS A 435 10.24 -13.72 32.12
C LYS A 435 9.04 -12.80 32.37
N ALA A 436 8.38 -12.32 31.32
CA ALA A 436 7.18 -11.50 31.44
C ALA A 436 6.02 -12.27 32.11
N ILE A 437 5.82 -13.55 31.77
CA ILE A 437 4.84 -14.44 32.43
C ILE A 437 5.13 -14.56 33.92
N VAL A 438 6.38 -14.80 34.31
CA VAL A 438 6.79 -14.89 35.71
C VAL A 438 6.48 -13.60 36.46
N LEU A 439 6.76 -12.46 35.84
CA LEU A 439 6.50 -11.14 36.42
C LEU A 439 4.99 -10.87 36.58
N ALA A 440 4.19 -11.14 35.55
CA ALA A 440 2.74 -11.00 35.59
C ALA A 440 2.12 -11.89 36.68
N ARG A 441 2.57 -13.14 36.81
CA ARG A 441 2.15 -14.07 37.87
C ARG A 441 2.53 -13.55 39.26
N LYS A 442 3.73 -12.97 39.41
CA LYS A 442 4.19 -12.37 40.68
C LYS A 442 3.30 -11.19 41.10
N TRP A 443 2.81 -10.41 40.14
CA TRP A 443 1.96 -9.24 40.40
C TRP A 443 0.49 -9.58 40.60
N SER A 444 0.00 -10.66 39.97
CA SER A 444 -1.38 -11.13 40.01
C SER A 444 -2.08 -11.02 41.37
N PRO A 445 -1.49 -11.46 42.51
CA PRO A 445 -2.17 -11.40 43.82
C PRO A 445 -2.52 -9.98 44.30
N ARG A 446 -2.00 -8.93 43.66
CA ARG A 446 -2.25 -7.52 43.98
C ARG A 446 -3.32 -6.87 43.10
N PHE A 447 -3.84 -7.59 42.11
CA PHE A 447 -4.84 -7.12 41.16
C PHE A 447 -6.07 -8.03 41.19
N LYS A 448 -7.13 -7.60 40.49
CA LYS A 448 -8.38 -8.36 40.38
C LYS A 448 -8.31 -9.35 39.20
N GLY A 449 -8.75 -10.59 39.44
CA GLY A 449 -8.85 -11.62 38.40
C GLY A 449 -7.51 -12.23 38.00
N SER A 450 -7.53 -13.03 36.92
CA SER A 450 -6.32 -13.57 36.32
C SER A 450 -5.64 -12.51 35.44
N PRO A 451 -4.30 -12.38 35.48
CA PRO A 451 -3.59 -11.45 34.61
C PRO A 451 -3.59 -11.94 33.17
N LYS A 452 -3.61 -10.99 32.24
CA LYS A 452 -3.39 -11.22 30.82
C LYS A 452 -1.99 -10.76 30.42
N LEU A 453 -1.39 -11.44 29.45
CA LEU A 453 -0.11 -11.06 28.86
C LEU A 453 -0.26 -10.93 27.35
N VAL A 454 -0.18 -9.71 26.83
CA VAL A 454 -0.14 -9.39 25.41
C VAL A 454 1.27 -9.60 24.88
N VAL A 455 1.38 -10.29 23.75
CA VAL A 455 2.67 -10.65 23.13
C VAL A 455 2.57 -10.53 21.62
N HIS A 456 3.55 -9.85 21.02
CA HIS A 456 3.73 -9.86 19.58
C HIS A 456 4.23 -11.24 19.11
N PRO A 457 3.58 -11.90 18.14
CA PRO A 457 4.01 -13.20 17.62
C PRO A 457 5.32 -13.12 16.81
N GLY A 458 5.69 -11.95 16.30
CA GLY A 458 6.84 -11.76 15.41
C GLY A 458 6.45 -11.90 13.94
N ALA A 459 7.19 -12.72 13.18
CA ALA A 459 6.98 -12.88 11.73
C ALA A 459 7.17 -11.60 10.89
N MET A 460 8.08 -10.73 11.33
CA MET A 460 8.41 -9.46 10.67
C MET A 460 9.80 -9.53 10.06
N SER A 461 9.94 -9.19 8.78
CA SER A 461 11.25 -9.25 8.12
C SER A 461 11.41 -8.22 7.01
N LEU A 462 12.67 -7.94 6.67
CA LEU A 462 13.04 -7.16 5.48
C LEU A 462 13.18 -8.05 4.22
N LYS A 463 12.96 -9.37 4.33
CA LYS A 463 13.12 -10.34 3.24
C LYS A 463 11.75 -10.76 2.71
N GLU A 464 11.67 -11.10 1.42
CA GLU A 464 10.40 -11.53 0.82
C GLU A 464 10.14 -13.05 0.96
N ASP A 465 11.15 -13.85 1.32
CA ASP A 465 11.14 -15.31 1.15
C ASP A 465 10.51 -16.12 2.31
N SER A 466 9.71 -15.51 3.19
CA SER A 466 9.13 -16.23 4.33
C SER A 466 7.94 -17.10 3.93
N VAL A 467 7.93 -18.36 4.38
CA VAL A 467 6.86 -19.33 4.10
C VAL A 467 5.86 -19.35 5.27
N PRO A 468 4.61 -18.87 5.11
CA PRO A 468 3.65 -18.72 6.21
C PRO A 468 3.40 -20.01 7.01
N GLN A 469 3.38 -21.17 6.33
CA GLN A 469 3.21 -22.46 7.00
C GLN A 469 4.29 -22.73 8.07
N ARG A 470 5.55 -22.39 7.79
CA ARG A 470 6.65 -22.62 8.74
C ARG A 470 6.58 -21.67 9.93
N LEU A 471 6.23 -20.41 9.67
CA LEU A 471 6.03 -19.40 10.71
C LEU A 471 4.93 -19.84 11.70
N ARG A 472 3.80 -20.34 11.17
CA ARG A 472 2.73 -20.94 11.99
C ARG A 472 3.22 -22.11 12.85
N GLU A 473 3.94 -23.06 12.26
CA GLU A 473 4.44 -24.23 12.98
C GLU A 473 5.38 -23.83 14.12
N ASN A 474 6.23 -22.82 13.91
CA ASN A 474 7.10 -22.27 14.95
C ASN A 474 6.32 -21.52 16.05
N LEU A 475 5.31 -20.73 15.69
CA LEU A 475 4.47 -20.06 16.69
C LEU A 475 3.75 -21.07 17.59
N LEU A 476 3.21 -22.16 17.01
CA LEU A 476 2.58 -23.24 17.78
C LEU A 476 3.57 -23.94 18.72
N ARG A 477 4.82 -24.13 18.30
CA ARG A 477 5.89 -24.65 19.18
C ARG A 477 6.19 -23.70 20.33
N SER A 478 6.42 -22.42 20.03
CA SER A 478 6.65 -21.37 21.03
C SER A 478 5.48 -21.28 22.03
N TRP A 479 4.24 -21.38 21.53
CA TRP A 479 3.04 -21.40 22.36
C TRP A 479 3.08 -22.53 23.39
N GLU A 480 3.39 -23.76 22.97
CA GLU A 480 3.48 -24.91 23.88
C GLU A 480 4.59 -24.72 24.94
N GLU A 481 5.70 -24.07 24.58
CA GLU A 481 6.81 -23.77 25.51
C GLU A 481 6.49 -22.64 26.52
N LEU A 482 5.49 -21.81 26.21
CA LEU A 482 5.08 -20.63 26.97
C LEU A 482 3.79 -20.85 27.77
N ARG A 483 2.92 -21.75 27.31
CA ARG A 483 1.64 -22.05 27.95
C ARG A 483 1.87 -22.36 29.42
N SER A 484 1.19 -21.64 30.29
CA SER A 484 1.37 -21.82 31.72
C SER A 484 0.10 -21.50 32.51
N ASP A 485 -0.08 -22.17 33.64
CA ASP A 485 -1.26 -21.96 34.48
C ASP A 485 -1.19 -20.59 35.18
N GLY A 486 -2.30 -19.84 35.16
CA GLY A 486 -2.46 -18.62 35.94
C GLY A 486 -2.02 -17.31 35.28
N VAL A 487 -1.66 -17.31 33.99
CA VAL A 487 -1.56 -16.11 33.14
C VAL A 487 -2.21 -16.44 31.80
N GLU A 488 -3.16 -15.62 31.36
CA GLU A 488 -3.78 -15.77 30.05
C GLU A 488 -2.90 -15.11 28.99
N LEU A 489 -2.27 -15.92 28.13
CA LEU A 489 -1.39 -15.45 27.07
C LEU A 489 -2.22 -15.06 25.85
N LEU A 490 -2.03 -13.86 25.32
CA LEU A 490 -2.78 -13.31 24.20
C LEU A 490 -1.80 -12.86 23.11
N MET A 491 -1.81 -13.56 21.98
CA MET A 491 -1.08 -13.09 20.80
C MET A 491 -1.80 -11.88 20.20
N GLU A 492 -1.06 -10.87 19.79
CA GLU A 492 -1.62 -9.68 19.16
C GLU A 492 -1.57 -9.78 17.63
N ASN A 493 -2.65 -9.39 16.94
CA ASN A 493 -2.61 -9.25 15.49
C ASN A 493 -1.74 -8.05 15.11
N LEU A 494 -0.83 -8.24 14.15
CA LEU A 494 0.14 -7.21 13.77
C LEU A 494 -0.20 -6.56 12.41
N PRO A 495 0.30 -5.35 12.12
CA PRO A 495 0.04 -4.67 10.86
C PRO A 495 0.92 -5.24 9.73
N PRO A 496 0.57 -5.01 8.45
CA PRO A 496 1.35 -5.51 7.31
C PRO A 496 2.70 -4.84 7.13
N PHE A 497 2.84 -3.57 7.55
CA PHE A 497 4.04 -2.77 7.32
C PHE A 497 4.51 -2.01 8.58
N PRO A 498 4.89 -2.70 9.67
CA PRO A 498 5.28 -2.04 10.92
C PRO A 498 6.62 -1.31 10.82
N TRP A 499 6.81 -0.33 11.71
CA TRP A 499 8.05 0.44 11.80
C TRP A 499 8.96 -0.08 12.92
N TYR A 500 10.11 -0.67 12.56
CA TYR A 500 11.11 -1.15 13.52
C TYR A 500 12.51 -0.61 13.20
N PHE A 501 13.23 -0.21 14.26
CA PHE A 501 14.63 0.23 14.20
C PHE A 501 14.92 1.33 13.15
N GLY A 502 13.95 2.21 12.89
CA GLY A 502 14.13 3.33 11.96
C GLY A 502 13.83 3.00 10.49
N GLY A 503 13.20 1.87 10.20
CA GLY A 503 12.70 1.54 8.87
C GLY A 503 11.38 0.77 8.91
N GLN A 504 10.70 0.72 7.76
CA GLN A 504 9.51 -0.10 7.55
C GLN A 504 9.89 -1.54 7.26
N TRP A 505 9.24 -2.48 7.94
CA TRP A 505 9.39 -3.92 7.79
C TRP A 505 8.11 -4.51 7.19
N ARG A 506 8.15 -5.78 6.78
CA ARG A 506 6.98 -6.48 6.24
C ARG A 506 6.54 -7.61 7.16
N GLY A 507 5.24 -7.71 7.39
CA GLY A 507 4.61 -8.82 8.08
C GLY A 507 4.32 -10.00 7.18
N HIS A 508 4.48 -11.20 7.73
CA HIS A 508 4.36 -12.46 6.99
C HIS A 508 3.38 -13.46 7.61
N TYR A 509 2.91 -13.25 8.84
CA TYR A 509 1.98 -14.16 9.52
C TYR A 509 1.25 -13.47 10.69
N PHE A 510 0.10 -14.04 11.11
CA PHE A 510 -0.72 -13.58 12.23
C PHE A 510 -1.27 -12.14 12.07
N MET A 511 -1.73 -11.82 10.86
CA MET A 511 -2.35 -10.53 10.53
C MET A 511 -3.79 -10.71 10.05
N GLY A 512 -4.04 -11.74 9.25
CA GLY A 512 -5.35 -12.03 8.65
C GLY A 512 -6.28 -12.85 9.56
N PRO A 513 -7.60 -12.79 9.31
CA PRO A 513 -8.59 -13.44 10.17
C PRO A 513 -8.48 -14.97 10.13
N GLU A 514 -8.14 -15.55 8.98
CA GLU A 514 -7.98 -17.00 8.83
C GLU A 514 -6.84 -17.55 9.71
N ASP A 515 -5.69 -16.88 9.71
CA ASP A 515 -4.52 -17.28 10.50
C ASP A 515 -4.79 -17.16 12.01
N ILE A 516 -5.45 -16.07 12.42
CA ILE A 516 -5.82 -15.82 13.81
C ILE A 516 -6.80 -16.89 14.30
N VAL A 517 -7.87 -17.15 13.55
CA VAL A 517 -8.90 -18.14 13.90
C VAL A 517 -8.32 -19.56 13.92
N ASP A 518 -7.49 -19.95 12.94
CA ASP A 518 -6.82 -21.26 12.93
C ASP A 518 -5.92 -21.42 14.17
N PHE A 519 -5.14 -20.40 14.51
CA PHE A 519 -4.28 -20.43 15.70
C PHE A 519 -5.09 -20.56 17.00
N CYS A 520 -6.09 -19.71 17.20
CA CYS A 520 -6.94 -19.71 18.40
C CYS A 520 -7.66 -21.06 18.58
N ARG A 521 -8.18 -21.65 17.49
CA ARG A 521 -8.84 -22.97 17.55
C ARG A 521 -7.89 -24.10 17.88
N ARG A 522 -6.66 -24.09 17.36
CA ARG A 522 -5.66 -25.13 17.63
C ARG A 522 -5.12 -25.08 19.06
N THR A 523 -5.05 -23.88 19.62
CA THR A 523 -4.43 -23.63 20.93
C THR A 523 -5.43 -23.53 22.07
N ASP A 524 -6.74 -23.50 21.76
CA ASP A 524 -7.82 -23.21 22.71
C ASP A 524 -7.55 -21.90 23.46
N SER A 525 -7.21 -20.85 22.70
CA SER A 525 -6.82 -19.54 23.22
C SER A 525 -7.66 -18.42 22.63
N GLY A 526 -7.67 -17.30 23.34
CA GLY A 526 -8.06 -16.02 22.77
C GLY A 526 -6.84 -15.22 22.33
N PHE A 527 -7.08 -14.01 21.84
CA PHE A 527 -6.04 -13.12 21.35
C PHE A 527 -6.30 -11.65 21.74
N CYS A 528 -5.28 -10.81 21.60
CA CYS A 528 -5.40 -9.36 21.71
C CYS A 528 -5.73 -8.79 20.34
N PHE A 529 -6.88 -8.12 20.22
CA PHE A 529 -7.30 -7.49 18.99
C PHE A 529 -6.86 -6.02 18.98
N ASP A 530 -5.91 -5.68 18.13
CA ASP A 530 -5.62 -4.30 17.80
C ASP A 530 -6.42 -3.88 16.57
N LEU A 531 -7.31 -2.91 16.77
CA LEU A 531 -8.19 -2.39 15.73
C LEU A 531 -7.41 -1.68 14.62
N SER A 532 -6.36 -0.94 14.97
CA SER A 532 -5.55 -0.19 14.02
C SER A 532 -4.75 -1.14 13.12
N HIS A 533 -4.14 -2.18 13.68
CA HIS A 533 -3.45 -3.23 12.92
C HIS A 533 -4.38 -3.96 11.97
N ALA A 534 -5.58 -4.33 12.44
CA ALA A 534 -6.59 -5.00 11.61
C ALA A 534 -7.02 -4.10 10.44
N SER A 535 -7.22 -2.80 10.68
CA SER A 535 -7.56 -1.84 9.62
C SER A 535 -6.44 -1.71 8.60
N LEU A 536 -5.17 -1.61 9.02
CA LEU A 536 -4.03 -1.52 8.10
C LEU A 536 -3.88 -2.79 7.25
N TYR A 537 -4.10 -3.97 7.84
CA TYR A 537 -4.16 -5.23 7.09
C TYR A 537 -5.30 -5.23 6.07
N CYS A 538 -6.50 -4.80 6.48
CA CYS A 538 -7.66 -4.71 5.60
C CYS A 538 -7.42 -3.79 4.41
N ASN A 539 -6.81 -2.62 4.65
CA ASN A 539 -6.42 -1.67 3.61
C ASN A 539 -5.41 -2.28 2.62
N ALA A 540 -4.41 -3.02 3.12
CA ALA A 540 -3.41 -3.67 2.27
C ALA A 540 -3.98 -4.84 1.45
N GLY A 541 -4.93 -5.60 2.02
CA GLY A 541 -5.53 -6.77 1.41
C GLY A 541 -6.80 -6.51 0.59
N GLY A 542 -7.36 -5.29 0.66
CA GLY A 542 -8.69 -4.99 0.10
C GLY A 542 -9.81 -5.78 0.79
N VAL A 543 -9.66 -6.05 2.10
CA VAL A 543 -10.63 -6.79 2.92
C VAL A 543 -11.53 -5.79 3.66
N ASP A 544 -12.81 -6.10 3.84
CA ASP A 544 -13.69 -5.28 4.66
C ASP A 544 -13.40 -5.46 6.16
N LEU A 545 -13.25 -4.35 6.89
CA LEU A 545 -12.90 -4.37 8.31
C LEU A 545 -14.01 -4.95 9.19
N CYS A 546 -15.29 -4.76 8.84
CA CYS A 546 -16.39 -5.34 9.59
C CYS A 546 -16.41 -6.85 9.41
N GLU A 547 -16.21 -7.35 8.18
CA GLU A 547 -16.09 -8.79 7.90
C GLU A 547 -14.90 -9.41 8.66
N PHE A 548 -13.76 -8.71 8.73
CA PHE A 548 -12.62 -9.14 9.55
C PHE A 548 -13.02 -9.31 11.02
N ILE A 549 -13.63 -8.28 11.60
CA ILE A 549 -14.01 -8.27 13.02
C ILE A 549 -15.02 -9.38 13.32
N GLU A 550 -16.03 -9.56 12.47
CA GLU A 550 -17.01 -10.63 12.61
C GLU A 550 -16.37 -12.02 12.60
N ALA A 551 -15.34 -12.23 11.77
CA ALA A 551 -14.64 -13.51 11.70
C ALA A 551 -13.86 -13.84 12.99
N VAL A 552 -13.34 -12.83 13.71
CA VAL A 552 -12.44 -13.02 14.86
C VAL A 552 -13.08 -12.75 16.22
N ARG A 553 -14.23 -12.05 16.28
CA ARG A 553 -14.81 -11.50 17.53
C ARG A 553 -15.00 -12.50 18.67
N GLU A 554 -15.32 -13.76 18.38
CA GLU A 554 -15.52 -14.80 19.40
C GLU A 554 -14.23 -15.14 20.17
N HIS A 555 -13.07 -14.90 19.57
CA HIS A 555 -11.76 -15.19 20.13
C HIS A 555 -11.11 -13.98 20.82
N ILE A 556 -11.70 -12.78 20.71
CA ILE A 556 -11.13 -11.56 21.32
C ILE A 556 -11.22 -11.66 22.85
N ARG A 557 -10.10 -11.40 23.53
CA ARG A 557 -10.02 -11.34 25.00
C ARG A 557 -9.41 -10.04 25.51
N HIS A 558 -8.76 -9.26 24.66
CA HIS A 558 -8.35 -7.90 24.97
C HIS A 558 -8.44 -7.05 23.69
N ILE A 559 -8.71 -5.75 23.82
CA ILE A 559 -8.75 -4.84 22.67
C ILE A 559 -7.85 -3.64 22.90
N HIS A 560 -7.04 -3.33 21.88
CA HIS A 560 -6.40 -2.04 21.72
C HIS A 560 -7.22 -1.21 20.72
N PHE A 561 -7.76 -0.08 21.19
CA PHE A 561 -8.53 0.84 20.35
C PHE A 561 -7.66 2.03 19.92
N ALA A 562 -7.43 2.12 18.63
CA ALA A 562 -6.90 3.29 17.97
C ALA A 562 -7.47 3.39 16.56
N ASP A 563 -7.36 4.57 15.95
CA ASP A 563 -7.65 4.75 14.54
C ASP A 563 -6.42 4.37 13.69
N ALA A 564 -6.64 4.15 12.40
CA ALA A 564 -5.58 3.88 11.44
C ALA A 564 -5.82 4.63 10.12
N ARG A 565 -4.73 4.93 9.40
CA ARG A 565 -4.79 5.56 8.08
C ARG A 565 -3.89 4.85 7.09
N GLY A 566 -4.40 4.59 5.88
CA GLY A 566 -3.62 4.02 4.79
C GLY A 566 -3.03 2.65 5.14
N LEU A 567 -1.72 2.45 4.90
CA LEU A 567 -1.04 1.17 5.04
C LEU A 567 -0.10 1.08 6.25
N ASP A 568 0.27 2.22 6.84
CA ASP A 568 1.27 2.33 7.90
C ASP A 568 0.95 3.41 8.96
N GLY A 569 -0.23 4.05 8.89
CA GLY A 569 -0.66 5.08 9.84
C GLY A 569 -1.34 4.49 11.07
N GLU A 570 -0.63 3.71 11.88
CA GLU A 570 -1.12 3.05 13.10
C GLU A 570 -1.29 4.00 14.30
N GLY A 571 -2.18 3.66 15.25
CA GLY A 571 -2.22 4.32 16.56
C GLY A 571 -2.72 5.77 16.53
N ILE A 572 -3.44 6.17 15.47
CA ILE A 572 -3.94 7.53 15.30
C ILE A 572 -5.11 7.79 16.26
N GLN A 573 -5.37 9.07 16.59
CA GLN A 573 -6.49 9.45 17.41
C GLN A 573 -7.83 9.00 16.81
N ILE A 574 -8.74 8.51 17.66
CA ILE A 574 -10.07 7.98 17.30
C ILE A 574 -10.84 8.98 16.43
N GLY A 575 -11.13 8.69 15.17
CA GLY A 575 -11.87 9.55 14.25
C GLY A 575 -11.01 10.54 13.45
N ASP A 576 -9.69 10.49 13.59
CA ASP A 576 -8.76 11.25 12.75
C ASP A 576 -8.17 10.39 11.61
N GLY A 577 -8.45 9.09 11.55
CA GLY A 577 -8.01 8.15 10.50
C GLY A 577 -9.13 7.79 9.50
N ASP A 578 -9.03 6.59 8.93
CA ASP A 578 -9.88 6.09 7.86
C ASP A 578 -10.97 5.11 8.38
N ILE A 579 -10.93 4.74 9.67
CA ILE A 579 -11.88 3.77 10.24
C ILE A 579 -13.28 4.40 10.39
N ASP A 580 -14.30 3.77 9.82
CA ASP A 580 -15.70 4.10 10.10
C ASP A 580 -16.16 3.52 11.45
N PHE A 581 -15.92 4.28 12.52
CA PHE A 581 -16.34 3.89 13.87
C PHE A 581 -17.85 3.69 14.01
N ASN A 582 -18.70 4.31 13.19
CA ASN A 582 -20.15 4.08 13.28
C ASN A 582 -20.55 2.69 12.78
N ALA A 583 -19.79 2.14 11.83
CA ALA A 583 -19.97 0.76 11.35
C ALA A 583 -19.31 -0.26 12.29
N VAL A 584 -18.10 0.05 12.77
CA VAL A 584 -17.26 -0.86 13.55
C VAL A 584 -17.74 -1.02 15.00
N MET A 585 -18.01 0.08 15.70
CA MET A 585 -18.27 0.02 17.15
C MET A 585 -19.50 -0.79 17.56
N PRO A 586 -20.62 -0.82 16.80
CA PRO A 586 -21.74 -1.71 17.10
C PRO A 586 -21.38 -3.20 17.20
N LEU A 587 -20.31 -3.65 16.53
CA LEU A 587 -19.84 -5.04 16.59
C LEU A 587 -19.26 -5.42 17.96
N PHE A 588 -18.89 -4.43 18.78
CA PHE A 588 -18.35 -4.61 20.14
C PHE A 588 -19.38 -4.32 21.25
N SER A 589 -20.65 -4.08 20.90
CA SER A 589 -21.70 -3.70 21.88
C SER A 589 -21.98 -4.74 22.96
N ASP A 590 -21.67 -6.01 22.71
CA ASP A 590 -21.79 -7.12 23.66
C ASP A 590 -20.44 -7.49 24.32
N TYR A 591 -19.35 -6.82 23.96
CA TYR A 591 -18.04 -7.07 24.53
C TYR A 591 -17.97 -6.55 25.97
N ARG A 592 -17.51 -7.38 26.91
CA ARG A 592 -17.46 -7.03 28.34
C ARG A 592 -16.09 -7.22 28.99
N ASP A 593 -15.10 -7.58 28.21
CA ASP A 593 -13.76 -7.86 28.72
C ASP A 593 -12.86 -6.60 28.69
N THR A 594 -11.54 -6.77 28.84
CA THR A 594 -10.57 -5.68 28.99
C THR A 594 -10.28 -4.96 27.68
N TRP A 595 -10.11 -3.64 27.70
CA TRP A 595 -9.62 -2.88 26.55
C TRP A 595 -8.91 -1.59 27.00
N VAL A 596 -8.05 -1.04 26.14
CA VAL A 596 -7.37 0.24 26.35
C VAL A 596 -7.34 1.08 25.06
N PRO A 597 -7.27 2.42 25.15
CA PRO A 597 -6.94 3.25 24.00
C PRO A 597 -5.43 3.22 23.72
N GLU A 598 -5.03 2.81 22.52
CA GLU A 598 -3.64 2.76 22.03
C GLU A 598 -3.29 3.98 21.18
N ILE A 599 -3.46 5.16 21.77
CA ILE A 599 -3.15 6.40 21.03
C ILE A 599 -1.64 6.65 21.08
N TRP A 600 -1.05 6.83 19.91
CA TRP A 600 0.36 7.15 19.78
C TRP A 600 0.66 8.48 20.49
N LEU A 601 1.68 8.47 21.35
CA LEU A 601 2.00 9.56 22.30
C LEU A 601 0.84 9.98 23.22
N GLY A 602 -0.20 9.15 23.37
CA GLY A 602 -1.40 9.46 24.16
C GLY A 602 -1.14 9.70 25.64
N HIS A 603 -0.05 9.13 26.16
CA HIS A 603 0.43 9.30 27.54
C HIS A 603 1.07 10.68 27.80
N LEU A 604 1.51 11.40 26.76
CA LEU A 604 2.11 12.72 26.92
C LEU A 604 1.11 13.73 27.51
N HIS A 605 1.65 14.78 28.11
CA HIS A 605 0.87 15.88 28.70
C HIS A 605 -0.21 15.40 29.70
N GLY A 606 0.11 14.37 30.51
CA GLY A 606 -0.79 13.83 31.53
C GLY A 606 -1.92 12.96 30.97
N GLY A 607 -1.70 12.28 29.84
CA GLY A 607 -2.70 11.37 29.26
C GLY A 607 -3.74 12.03 28.36
N ARG A 608 -3.46 13.23 27.83
CA ARG A 608 -4.45 14.01 27.07
C ARG A 608 -5.01 13.24 25.88
N GLY A 609 -4.16 12.53 25.14
CA GLY A 609 -4.58 11.74 23.98
C GLY A 609 -5.51 10.59 24.38
N PHE A 610 -5.23 9.94 25.53
CA PHE A 610 -6.11 8.91 26.08
C PHE A 610 -7.46 9.48 26.53
N ILE A 611 -7.48 10.62 27.23
CA ILE A 611 -8.73 11.26 27.68
C ILE A 611 -9.60 11.65 26.48
N GLU A 612 -8.98 12.15 25.42
CA GLU A 612 -9.67 12.48 24.18
C GLU A 612 -10.25 11.23 23.51
N ALA A 613 -9.48 10.14 23.39
CA ALA A 613 -9.98 8.87 22.87
C ALA A 613 -11.16 8.34 23.69
N LEU A 614 -11.04 8.32 25.03
CA LEU A 614 -12.12 7.90 25.93
C LEU A 614 -13.38 8.78 25.74
N THR A 615 -13.21 10.08 25.53
CA THR A 615 -14.33 10.99 25.27
C THR A 615 -15.01 10.67 23.94
N ARG A 616 -14.24 10.44 22.88
CA ARG A 616 -14.78 10.09 21.55
C ARG A 616 -15.47 8.72 21.57
N LEU A 617 -14.89 7.74 22.28
CA LEU A 617 -15.46 6.40 22.42
C LEU A 617 -16.70 6.33 23.34
N SER A 618 -16.89 7.30 24.24
CA SER A 618 -18.05 7.34 25.16
C SER A 618 -19.41 7.49 24.47
N GLY A 619 -19.40 7.81 23.17
CA GLY A 619 -20.61 7.86 22.34
C GLY A 619 -21.13 6.48 21.90
N TYR A 620 -20.35 5.40 22.13
CA TYR A 620 -20.70 4.04 21.72
C TYR A 620 -21.04 3.17 22.93
N ASP A 621 -21.88 2.16 22.69
CA ASP A 621 -22.22 1.14 23.70
C ASP A 621 -21.04 0.16 23.79
N LEU A 622 -20.23 0.30 24.84
CA LEU A 622 -18.98 -0.43 25.08
C LEU A 622 -18.90 -0.87 26.54
#